data_AF-A0A7V3P9E0-F1
#
_entry.id   AF-A0A7V3P9E0-F1
#
_cell.length_a   1.000
_cell.length_b   1.000
_cell.length_c   1.000
_cell.angle_alpha   90.00
_cell.angle_beta   90.00
_cell.angle_gamma   90.00
#
_symmetry.space_group_name_H-M   'P 1'
#
loop_
_entity.id
_entity.type
_entity.pdbx_description
1 polymer ?
#
loop_
_entity_poly.entity_id
_entity_poly.type
_entity_poly.pdbx_seq_one_letter_code
_entity_poly.pdbx_strand_id
1 'polypeptide(L)'
;RGEKIDIIPYDDEPARFVAKALSPARVREVILDDEQREATVVVPDDQLSLAIGKDGQNARLANRLTGWKIDIKSESEMSREEADVYAPAQVEPLVVDGRCHALTAGGKRCPNAALPGSLYCGIPSHQALAGEKASNRA
;
A
#
# COMPACT_ATOMS: atom_id res chain seq x y z
N ARG A 1 -43.24 -4.95 -17.72
CA ARG A 1 -42.03 -5.00 -16.85
C ARG A 1 -40.96 -5.73 -17.65
N GLY A 2 -39.83 -5.08 -17.93
CA GLY A 2 -38.69 -5.71 -18.61
C GLY A 2 -37.56 -5.92 -17.60
N GLU A 3 -37.07 -7.15 -17.49
CA GLU A 3 -35.84 -7.46 -16.77
C GLU A 3 -34.65 -6.92 -17.58
N LYS A 4 -33.62 -6.41 -16.90
CA LYS A 4 -32.38 -5.95 -17.56
C LYS A 4 -31.48 -7.16 -17.76
N ILE A 5 -31.11 -7.42 -19.02
CA ILE A 5 -30.25 -8.54 -19.40
C ILE A 5 -28.95 -7.96 -19.92
N ASP A 6 -27.85 -8.34 -19.28
CA ASP A 6 -26.50 -7.98 -19.69
C ASP A 6 -25.82 -9.21 -20.33
N ILE A 7 -25.17 -9.02 -21.49
CA ILE A 7 -24.48 -10.09 -22.22
C ILE A 7 -22.98 -9.88 -22.05
N ILE A 8 -22.32 -10.83 -21.39
CA ILE A 8 -20.89 -10.79 -21.10
C ILE A 8 -20.18 -11.90 -21.89
N PRO A 9 -19.14 -11.59 -22.68
CA PRO A 9 -18.36 -12.62 -23.35
C PRO A 9 -17.54 -13.40 -22.33
N TYR A 10 -17.63 -14.72 -22.39
CA TYR A 10 -16.79 -15.62 -21.60
C TYR A 10 -15.30 -15.41 -21.92
N ASP A 11 -14.46 -15.63 -20.92
CA ASP A 11 -13.00 -15.57 -21.03
C ASP A 11 -12.41 -16.69 -20.16
N ASP A 12 -11.38 -17.35 -20.66
CA ASP A 12 -10.69 -18.43 -19.95
C ASP A 12 -9.81 -17.88 -18.81
N GLU A 13 -9.35 -16.63 -18.93
CA GLU A 13 -8.55 -15.97 -17.90
C GLU A 13 -9.45 -15.43 -16.79
N PRO A 14 -9.36 -15.94 -15.54
CA PRO A 14 -10.32 -15.60 -14.48
C PRO A 14 -10.34 -14.12 -14.15
N ALA A 15 -9.18 -13.45 -14.18
CA ALA A 15 -9.06 -12.02 -13.90
C ALA A 15 -9.86 -11.20 -14.93
N ARG A 16 -9.72 -11.54 -16.21
CA ARG A 16 -10.48 -10.91 -17.29
C ARG A 16 -11.96 -11.22 -17.21
N PHE A 17 -12.32 -12.46 -16.88
CA PHE A 17 -13.71 -12.84 -16.81
C PHE A 17 -14.44 -12.13 -15.66
N VAL A 18 -13.80 -12.04 -14.49
CA VAL A 18 -14.29 -11.26 -13.34
C VAL A 18 -14.43 -9.78 -13.68
N ALA A 19 -13.42 -9.18 -14.32
CA ALA A 19 -13.49 -7.78 -14.73
C ALA A 19 -14.66 -7.52 -15.69
N LYS A 20 -14.88 -8.41 -16.67
CA LYS A 20 -16.00 -8.31 -17.62
C LYS A 20 -17.37 -8.53 -16.95
N ALA A 21 -17.44 -9.41 -15.95
CA ALA A 21 -18.68 -9.71 -15.23
C ALA A 21 -19.23 -8.54 -14.41
N LEU A 22 -18.39 -7.55 -14.08
CA LEU A 22 -18.79 -6.33 -13.38
C LEU A 22 -19.25 -5.19 -14.30
N SER A 23 -19.23 -5.40 -15.63
CA SER A 23 -19.79 -4.46 -16.60
C SER A 23 -21.22 -4.08 -16.20
N PRO A 24 -21.58 -2.79 -16.12
CA PRO A 24 -20.97 -1.62 -16.79
C PRO A 24 -19.84 -0.90 -16.02
N ALA A 25 -19.47 -1.34 -14.81
CA ALA A 25 -18.43 -0.67 -14.03
C ALA A 25 -17.04 -0.89 -14.65
N ARG A 26 -16.18 0.14 -14.61
CA ARG A 26 -14.80 0.05 -15.04
C ARG A 26 -13.95 -0.49 -13.89
N VAL A 27 -13.19 -1.52 -14.21
CA VAL A 27 -12.27 -2.17 -13.29
C VAL A 27 -10.87 -1.67 -13.58
N ARG A 28 -10.16 -1.23 -12.54
CA ARG A 28 -8.76 -0.81 -12.66
C ARG A 28 -7.82 -2.00 -12.54
N GLU A 29 -8.08 -2.85 -11.55
CA GLU A 29 -7.23 -3.97 -11.22
C GLU A 29 -8.05 -5.11 -10.61
N VAL A 30 -7.59 -6.34 -10.83
CA VAL A 30 -8.17 -7.56 -10.27
C VAL A 30 -7.04 -8.37 -9.66
N ILE A 31 -7.12 -8.61 -8.37
CA ILE A 31 -6.21 -9.44 -7.60
C ILE A 31 -6.94 -10.75 -7.34
N LEU A 32 -6.33 -11.86 -7.72
CA LEU A 32 -6.90 -13.20 -7.52
C LEU A 32 -6.17 -13.92 -6.40
N ASP A 33 -6.93 -14.58 -5.56
CA ASP A 33 -6.48 -15.58 -4.61
C ASP A 33 -7.02 -16.93 -5.06
N ASP A 34 -6.16 -17.71 -5.74
CA ASP A 34 -6.48 -19.04 -6.23
C ASP A 34 -6.73 -20.05 -5.10
N GLU A 35 -6.13 -19.87 -3.92
CA GLU A 35 -6.27 -20.78 -2.79
C GLU A 35 -7.68 -20.69 -2.18
N GLN A 36 -8.18 -19.46 -2.02
CA GLN A 36 -9.50 -19.20 -1.44
C GLN A 36 -10.60 -19.03 -2.49
N ARG A 37 -10.26 -19.02 -3.79
CA ARG A 37 -11.17 -18.66 -4.89
C ARG A 37 -11.83 -17.29 -4.68
N GLU A 38 -11.04 -16.34 -4.22
CA GLU A 38 -11.47 -14.95 -4.00
C GLU A 38 -10.86 -14.04 -5.06
N ALA A 39 -11.62 -13.02 -5.45
CA ALA A 39 -11.20 -12.01 -6.41
C ALA A 39 -11.45 -10.63 -5.81
N THR A 40 -10.37 -9.93 -5.45
CA THR A 40 -10.45 -8.54 -5.01
C THR A 40 -10.37 -7.63 -6.23
N VAL A 41 -11.40 -6.83 -6.44
CA VAL A 41 -11.54 -5.96 -7.59
C VAL A 41 -11.45 -4.51 -7.16
N VAL A 42 -10.54 -3.78 -7.79
CA VAL A 42 -10.31 -2.37 -7.55
C VAL A 42 -11.10 -1.55 -8.57
N VAL A 43 -11.97 -0.68 -8.07
CA VAL A 43 -12.74 0.24 -8.91
C VAL A 43 -12.51 1.69 -8.50
N PRO A 44 -12.64 2.65 -9.42
CA PRO A 44 -12.68 4.06 -9.09
C PRO A 44 -13.77 4.37 -8.05
N ASP A 45 -13.50 5.32 -7.13
CA ASP A 45 -14.41 5.69 -6.05
C ASP A 45 -15.80 6.13 -6.56
N ASP A 46 -15.88 6.79 -7.72
CA ASP A 46 -17.13 7.21 -8.36
C ASP A 46 -17.98 6.03 -8.87
N GLN A 47 -17.36 4.86 -9.06
CA GLN A 47 -17.99 3.66 -9.62
C GLN A 47 -18.21 2.55 -8.61
N LEU A 48 -17.76 2.71 -7.35
CA LEU A 48 -17.96 1.72 -6.30
C LEU A 48 -19.44 1.33 -6.15
N SER A 49 -20.33 2.32 -6.11
CA SER A 49 -21.77 2.08 -5.99
C SER A 49 -22.37 1.39 -7.22
N LEU A 50 -21.85 1.68 -8.42
CA LEU A 50 -22.28 1.04 -9.67
C LEU A 50 -21.82 -0.42 -9.72
N ALA A 51 -20.58 -0.69 -9.33
CA ALA A 51 -19.98 -2.01 -9.30
C ALA A 51 -20.72 -2.94 -8.33
N ILE A 52 -21.07 -2.44 -7.14
CA ILE A 52 -21.88 -3.18 -6.16
C ILE A 52 -23.32 -3.38 -6.69
N GLY A 53 -23.90 -2.32 -7.28
CA GLY A 53 -25.27 -2.29 -7.77
C GLY A 53 -26.30 -2.16 -6.65
N LYS A 54 -27.57 -1.95 -7.03
CA LYS A 54 -28.66 -1.81 -6.06
C LYS A 54 -28.80 -3.09 -5.22
N ASP A 55 -28.78 -2.96 -3.89
CA ASP A 55 -28.83 -4.08 -2.94
C ASP A 55 -27.71 -5.14 -3.16
N GLY A 56 -26.59 -4.75 -3.78
CA GLY A 56 -25.49 -5.66 -4.11
C GLY A 56 -25.82 -6.63 -5.25
N GLN A 57 -26.85 -6.36 -6.04
CA GLN A 57 -27.31 -7.29 -7.08
C GLN A 57 -26.23 -7.58 -8.11
N ASN A 58 -25.45 -6.57 -8.52
CA ASN A 58 -24.45 -6.73 -9.58
C ASN A 58 -23.30 -7.63 -9.11
N ALA A 59 -22.74 -7.34 -7.93
CA ALA A 59 -21.71 -8.18 -7.31
C ALA A 59 -22.20 -9.63 -7.10
N ARG A 60 -23.46 -9.83 -6.68
CA ARG A 60 -24.04 -11.18 -6.50
C ARG A 60 -24.26 -11.93 -7.81
N LEU A 61 -24.55 -11.23 -8.90
CA LEU A 61 -24.68 -11.84 -10.22
C LEU A 61 -23.30 -12.21 -10.76
N ALA A 62 -22.32 -11.31 -10.63
CA ALA A 62 -20.94 -11.57 -11.01
C ALA A 62 -20.37 -12.78 -10.26
N ASN A 63 -20.58 -12.89 -8.93
CA ASN A 63 -20.16 -14.06 -8.13
C ASN A 63 -20.74 -15.37 -8.67
N ARG A 64 -22.03 -15.37 -9.02
CA ARG A 64 -22.70 -16.57 -9.55
C ARG A 64 -22.28 -16.92 -10.97
N LEU A 65 -21.96 -15.90 -11.78
CA LEU A 65 -21.53 -16.07 -13.16
C LEU A 65 -20.09 -16.62 -13.23
N THR A 66 -19.19 -16.10 -12.40
CA THR A 66 -17.77 -16.48 -12.41
C THR A 66 -17.47 -17.66 -11.51
N GLY A 67 -18.25 -17.86 -10.44
CA GLY A 67 -17.98 -18.86 -9.41
C GLY A 67 -16.87 -18.44 -8.43
N TRP A 68 -16.44 -17.17 -8.47
CA TRP A 68 -15.47 -16.57 -7.56
C TRP A 68 -16.18 -15.73 -6.50
N LYS A 69 -15.59 -15.62 -5.31
CA LYS A 69 -16.05 -14.66 -4.31
C LYS A 69 -15.42 -13.31 -4.62
N ILE A 70 -16.22 -12.39 -5.14
CA ILE A 70 -15.78 -11.05 -5.54
C ILE A 70 -15.93 -10.10 -4.34
N ASP A 71 -14.82 -9.48 -3.97
CA ASP A 71 -14.76 -8.34 -3.06
C ASP A 71 -14.45 -7.08 -3.88
N ILE A 72 -15.20 -6.01 -3.68
CA ILE A 72 -15.05 -4.78 -4.47
C ILE A 72 -14.57 -3.68 -3.53
N LYS A 73 -13.39 -3.15 -3.81
CA LYS A 73 -12.77 -2.07 -3.05
C LYS A 73 -12.56 -0.84 -3.93
N SER A 74 -12.60 0.33 -3.31
CA SER A 74 -12.21 1.55 -4.04
C SER A 74 -10.70 1.73 -4.07
N GLU A 75 -10.21 2.49 -5.05
CA GLU A 75 -8.77 2.85 -5.14
C GLU A 75 -8.26 3.54 -3.87
N SER A 76 -9.10 4.41 -3.27
CA SER A 76 -8.73 5.15 -2.07
C SER A 76 -8.67 4.24 -0.83
N GLU A 77 -9.52 3.22 -0.73
CA GLU A 77 -9.47 2.21 0.33
C GLU A 77 -8.20 1.36 0.22
N MET A 78 -7.86 0.93 -0.99
CA MET A 78 -6.66 0.11 -1.22
C MET A 78 -5.37 0.86 -0.90
N SER A 79 -5.29 2.13 -1.29
CA SER A 79 -4.14 2.99 -0.97
C SER A 79 -3.97 3.22 0.54
N ARG A 80 -5.06 3.20 1.32
CA ARG A 80 -4.99 3.29 2.79
C ARG A 80 -4.54 1.98 3.42
N GLU A 81 -5.04 0.85 2.96
CA GLU A 81 -4.59 -0.47 3.42
C GLU A 81 -3.09 -0.67 3.15
N GLU A 82 -2.59 -0.29 1.97
CA GLU A 82 -1.15 -0.32 1.68
C GLU A 82 -0.34 0.60 2.60
N ALA A 83 -0.85 1.80 2.89
CA ALA A 83 -0.20 2.74 3.79
C ALA A 83 -0.16 2.27 5.25
N ASP A 84 -1.19 1.54 5.71
CA ASP A 84 -1.23 0.96 7.05
C ASP A 84 -0.35 -0.29 7.17
N VAL A 85 -0.20 -1.07 6.10
CA VAL A 85 0.77 -2.20 6.02
C VAL A 85 2.21 -1.68 5.99
N TYR A 86 2.43 -0.49 5.43
CA TYR A 86 3.72 0.22 5.43
C TYR A 86 3.84 1.29 6.53
N ALA A 87 2.93 1.34 7.51
CA ALA A 87 3.24 2.02 8.76
C ALA A 87 4.39 1.22 9.37
N PRO A 88 5.61 1.78 9.53
CA PRO A 88 6.73 1.00 10.01
C PRO A 88 6.46 0.61 11.46
N ALA A 89 5.86 -0.56 11.64
CA ALA A 89 5.89 -1.27 12.90
C ALA A 89 7.38 -1.47 13.22
N GLN A 90 7.85 -0.74 14.23
CA GLN A 90 9.22 -0.80 14.72
C GLN A 90 10.25 -0.29 13.67
N VAL A 91 10.39 1.02 13.52
CA VAL A 91 11.76 1.53 13.32
C VAL A 91 12.49 1.26 14.64
N GLU A 92 12.97 0.04 14.84
CA GLU A 92 14.11 -0.14 15.73
C GLU A 92 15.14 0.88 15.25
N PRO A 93 15.62 1.80 16.11
CA PRO A 93 16.62 2.75 15.67
C PRO A 93 17.78 1.92 15.16
N LEU A 94 17.94 1.93 13.84
CA LEU A 94 19.06 1.34 13.14
C LEU A 94 20.28 1.81 13.92
N VAL A 95 20.92 0.90 14.66
CA VAL A 95 22.11 1.22 15.43
C VAL A 95 23.13 1.57 14.37
N VAL A 96 23.25 2.86 14.08
CA VAL A 96 24.16 3.40 13.08
C VAL A 96 25.54 2.97 13.55
N ASP A 97 26.16 2.12 12.74
CA ASP A 97 27.52 1.60 12.90
C ASP A 97 28.35 2.49 13.80
N GLY A 98 28.75 1.96 14.96
CA GLY A 98 29.35 2.66 16.10
C GLY A 98 30.61 3.47 15.79
N ARG A 99 30.47 4.52 14.97
CA ARG A 99 31.47 5.49 14.54
C ARG A 99 30.80 6.85 14.37
N CYS A 100 31.49 7.87 14.84
CA CYS A 100 31.02 9.23 14.86
C CYS A 100 30.92 9.81 13.44
N HIS A 101 29.82 10.53 13.20
CA HIS A 101 29.53 11.12 11.89
C HIS A 101 30.28 12.42 11.59
N ALA A 102 31.04 12.97 12.55
CA ALA A 102 31.79 14.21 12.35
C ALA A 102 32.92 14.03 11.33
N LEU A 103 33.13 15.02 10.48
CA LEU A 103 34.27 15.08 9.55
C LEU A 103 35.42 15.84 10.21
N THR A 104 36.62 15.26 10.11
CA THR A 104 37.86 15.95 10.48
C THR A 104 38.22 17.00 9.42
N ALA A 105 39.18 17.88 9.72
CA ALA A 105 39.69 18.87 8.75
C ALA A 105 40.17 18.23 7.42
N GLY A 106 40.55 16.95 7.44
CA GLY A 106 40.94 16.18 6.25
C GLY A 106 39.79 15.48 5.52
N GLY A 107 38.52 15.79 5.82
CA GLY A 107 37.35 15.22 5.16
C GLY A 107 37.07 13.74 5.50
N LYS A 108 37.87 13.13 6.39
CA LYS A 108 37.67 11.76 6.88
C LYS A 108 36.73 11.77 8.08
N ARG A 109 35.87 10.76 8.18
CA ARG A 109 35.00 10.55 9.35
C ARG A 109 35.84 10.32 10.60
N CYS A 110 35.34 10.83 11.73
CA CYS A 110 35.94 10.66 13.03
C CYS A 110 36.10 9.16 13.36
N PRO A 111 37.27 8.73 13.86
CA PRO A 111 37.52 7.33 14.16
C PRO A 111 36.81 6.85 15.44
N ASN A 112 36.31 7.77 16.27
CA ASN A 112 35.70 7.44 17.55
C ASN A 112 34.31 6.85 17.38
N ALA A 113 33.91 5.99 18.32
CA ALA A 113 32.55 5.46 18.35
C ALA A 113 31.52 6.53 18.71
N ALA A 114 30.36 6.46 18.07
CA ALA A 114 29.22 7.28 18.45
C ALA A 114 28.68 6.83 19.82
N LEU A 115 28.19 7.78 20.63
CA LEU A 115 27.56 7.45 21.91
C LEU A 115 26.19 6.79 21.66
N PRO A 116 25.70 5.91 22.57
CA PRO A 116 24.36 5.36 22.47
C PRO A 116 23.31 6.47 22.35
N GLY A 117 22.45 6.40 21.34
CA GLY A 117 21.43 7.42 21.07
C GLY A 117 21.95 8.72 20.45
N SER A 118 23.23 8.81 20.09
CA SER A 118 23.82 9.96 19.39
C SER A 118 24.53 9.51 18.11
N LEU A 119 24.59 10.39 17.11
CA LEU A 119 25.38 10.18 15.90
C LEU A 119 26.86 10.58 16.10
N TYR A 120 27.22 11.11 17.28
CA TYR A 120 28.52 11.70 17.55
C TYR A 120 29.18 11.10 18.79
N CYS A 121 30.52 11.10 18.82
CA CYS A 121 31.32 10.68 19.98
C CYS A 121 31.38 11.79 21.04
N GLY A 122 31.85 11.48 22.25
CA GLY A 122 31.94 12.44 23.39
C GLY A 122 32.89 13.64 23.25
N ILE A 123 33.36 13.97 22.05
CA ILE A 123 34.15 15.18 21.81
C ILE A 123 33.20 16.39 21.78
N PRO A 124 33.44 17.46 22.56
CA PRO A 124 32.53 18.61 22.64
C PRO A 124 32.18 19.25 21.29
N SER A 125 33.15 19.38 20.39
CA SER A 125 32.93 19.94 19.04
C SER A 125 32.02 19.07 18.18
N HIS A 126 32.03 17.74 18.37
CA HIS A 126 31.15 16.83 17.62
C HIS A 126 29.76 16.77 18.25
N GLN A 127 29.66 16.90 19.58
CA GLN A 127 28.38 16.97 20.29
C GLN A 127 27.59 18.25 19.94
N ALA A 128 28.26 19.37 19.70
CA ALA A 128 27.61 20.60 19.23
C ALA A 128 26.85 20.40 17.90
N LEU A 129 27.40 19.57 16.99
CA LEU A 129 26.77 19.23 15.71
C LEU A 129 25.49 18.38 15.86
N ALA A 130 25.29 17.74 17.02
CA ALA A 130 24.06 17.03 17.34
C ALA A 130 22.90 18.00 17.62
N GLY A 131 23.19 19.11 18.32
CA GLY A 131 22.21 20.13 18.67
C GLY A 131 21.74 20.96 17.48
N GLU A 132 22.64 21.29 16.55
CA GLU A 132 22.32 22.14 15.38
C GLU A 132 21.33 21.47 14.41
N LYS A 133 21.44 20.14 14.22
CA LYS A 133 20.52 19.40 13.32
C LYS A 133 19.12 19.18 13.89
N ALA A 134 18.97 19.23 15.22
CA ALA A 134 17.67 19.14 15.87
C ALA A 134 16.85 20.44 15.73
N SER A 135 17.51 21.59 15.63
CA SER A 135 16.82 22.89 15.51
C SER A 135 16.31 23.20 14.10
N ASN A 136 16.80 22.52 13.06
CA ASN A 136 16.45 22.81 11.66
C ASN A 136 15.37 21.88 11.09
N ARG A 137 14.60 21.24 11.98
CA ARG A 137 13.54 20.27 11.65
C ARG A 137 12.18 20.64 12.25
N ALA A 138 12.04 21.89 12.71
CA ALA A 138 10.79 22.49 13.18
C ALA A 138 10.18 23.37 12.09
#